data_AF-A0A973B8M6-F1
#
_entry.id   AF-A0A973B8M6-F1
#
_cell.length_a   1.000
_cell.length_b   1.000
_cell.length_c   1.000
_cell.angle_alpha   90.00
_cell.angle_beta   90.00
_cell.angle_gamma   90.00
#
_symmetry.space_group_name_H-M   'P 1'
#
loop_
_entity.id
_entity.type
_entity.pdbx_description
1 polymer ?
#
loop_
_entity_poly.entity_id
_entity_poly.type
_entity_poly.pdbx_seq_one_letter_code
_entity_poly.pdbx_strand_id
1 'polypeptide(L)'
;SGIDLNRAGTPLLEIVTEPDMRCSAEAVAYAKELHKIVTWIGICDGNMQEGSFRCDANVSVRKPGTELGTRREIKNLNSFKFMQQAMDYEVRWQIEQIEDGHTIQQATVLFDPDTGETRSMRSKEDAADYRYFPDPDLPPLMIDREWVERTRNEMSELPRVMAERFVQSHGLSDYDAGQLTQSKAIAAYFETTVAACGQPKLASNWVMGELSRRLNAEDKTVESSSVSAAQLGLLITRIADGTLSNNTARQVFDALWTGEGQDVDALIDVKGLKQMNDSGELERIIDDVLAANAKNVEEIRAGNTKAFNALVGQAMKATKGKANPAQVNELLKKKLG
;
A
#
# COMPACT_ATOMS: atom_id res chain seq x y z
N SER A 1 24.99 -34.10 3.95
CA SER A 1 23.88 -33.18 4.26
C SER A 1 23.19 -33.64 5.53
N GLY A 2 22.51 -32.75 6.25
CA GLY A 2 21.51 -33.12 7.26
C GLY A 2 20.12 -33.07 6.62
N ILE A 3 19.23 -34.00 7.00
CA ILE A 3 17.86 -34.04 6.50
C ILE A 3 16.94 -33.59 7.62
N ASP A 4 16.21 -32.50 7.39
CA ASP A 4 15.13 -32.02 8.28
C ASP A 4 13.79 -32.26 7.58
N LEU A 5 12.89 -32.98 8.25
CA LEU A 5 11.56 -33.35 7.75
C LEU A 5 10.44 -32.47 8.33
N ASN A 6 10.75 -31.39 9.06
CA ASN A 6 9.74 -30.50 9.65
C ASN A 6 8.78 -29.88 8.62
N ARG A 7 9.17 -29.78 7.35
CA ARG A 7 8.34 -29.27 6.23
C ARG A 7 7.73 -30.38 5.37
N ALA A 8 8.01 -31.65 5.65
CA ALA A 8 7.48 -32.76 4.86
C ALA A 8 5.97 -32.88 5.08
N GLY A 9 5.19 -32.93 3.99
CA GLY A 9 3.73 -33.04 4.05
C GLY A 9 2.99 -31.72 4.33
N THR A 10 3.68 -30.57 4.39
CA THR A 10 3.01 -29.27 4.44
C THR A 10 2.15 -29.06 3.17
N PRO A 11 0.87 -28.63 3.29
CA PRO A 11 0.01 -28.40 2.14
C PRO A 11 0.61 -27.41 1.15
N LEU A 12 0.51 -27.71 -0.15
CA LEU A 12 0.95 -26.84 -1.24
C LEU A 12 -0.15 -26.72 -2.29
N LEU A 13 -0.23 -25.55 -2.93
CA LEU A 13 -1.06 -25.29 -4.09
C LEU A 13 -0.15 -24.86 -5.24
N GLU A 14 -0.11 -25.64 -6.31
CA GLU A 14 0.65 -25.30 -7.52
C GLU A 14 -0.27 -24.61 -8.53
N ILE A 15 0.10 -23.40 -8.94
CA ILE A 15 -0.64 -22.60 -9.92
C ILE A 15 0.26 -22.45 -11.15
N VAL A 16 -0.07 -23.18 -12.21
CA VAL A 16 0.62 -23.10 -13.50
C VAL A 16 -0.17 -22.20 -14.42
N THR A 17 0.50 -21.21 -15.00
CA THR A 17 -0.09 -20.31 -15.99
C THR A 17 0.14 -20.81 -17.41
N GLU A 18 -0.78 -20.44 -18.31
CA GLU A 18 -0.49 -20.48 -19.75
C GLU A 18 0.63 -19.46 -20.09
N PRO A 19 1.42 -19.69 -21.15
CA PRO A 19 2.54 -18.84 -21.53
C PRO A 19 2.07 -17.55 -22.22
N ASP A 20 1.26 -16.75 -21.55
CA ASP A 20 0.62 -15.54 -22.09
C ASP A 20 1.42 -14.26 -21.82
N MET A 21 2.23 -14.25 -20.77
CA MET A 21 3.09 -13.11 -20.41
C MET A 21 4.15 -12.89 -21.51
N ARG A 22 4.37 -11.63 -21.87
CA ARG A 22 5.25 -11.21 -22.99
C ARG A 22 6.47 -10.44 -22.56
N CYS A 23 6.51 -9.98 -21.31
CA CYS A 23 7.69 -9.34 -20.74
C CYS A 23 7.81 -9.61 -19.23
N SER A 24 8.99 -9.33 -18.69
CA SER A 24 9.28 -9.49 -17.26
C SER A 24 8.38 -8.63 -16.37
N ALA A 25 7.99 -7.44 -16.85
CA ALA A 25 7.09 -6.54 -16.13
C ALA A 25 5.69 -7.14 -15.94
N GLU A 26 5.13 -7.78 -16.98
CA GLU A 26 3.85 -8.49 -16.89
C GLU A 26 3.94 -9.68 -15.93
N ALA A 27 5.04 -10.45 -15.99
CA ALA A 27 5.24 -11.59 -15.09
C ALA A 27 5.36 -11.18 -13.63
N VAL A 28 6.08 -10.09 -13.34
CA VAL A 28 6.13 -9.53 -11.99
C VAL A 28 4.77 -8.96 -11.55
N ALA A 29 4.03 -8.31 -12.44
CA ALA A 29 2.70 -7.80 -12.13
C ALA A 29 1.74 -8.96 -11.79
N TYR A 30 1.76 -10.04 -12.56
CA TYR A 30 1.01 -11.26 -12.28
C TYR A 30 1.39 -11.85 -10.91
N ALA A 31 2.68 -12.05 -10.65
CA ALA A 31 3.15 -12.64 -9.41
C ALA A 31 2.77 -11.78 -8.18
N LYS A 32 2.84 -10.45 -8.30
CA LYS A 32 2.40 -9.51 -7.26
C LYS A 32 0.89 -9.55 -7.03
N GLU A 33 0.09 -9.60 -8.09
CA GLU A 33 -1.37 -9.68 -7.96
C GLU A 33 -1.81 -11.02 -7.38
N LEU A 34 -1.19 -12.13 -7.80
CA LEU A 34 -1.44 -13.44 -7.21
C LEU A 34 -1.08 -13.44 -5.71
N HIS A 35 0.11 -12.93 -5.37
CA HIS A 35 0.53 -12.77 -3.98
C HIS A 35 -0.50 -11.94 -3.17
N LYS A 36 -0.96 -10.81 -3.73
CA LYS A 36 -2.00 -9.98 -3.10
C LYS A 36 -3.29 -10.76 -2.87
N ILE A 37 -3.75 -11.55 -3.86
CA ILE A 37 -4.99 -12.33 -3.73
C ILE A 37 -4.86 -13.40 -2.65
N VAL A 38 -3.79 -14.20 -2.67
CA VAL A 38 -3.65 -15.34 -1.73
C VAL A 38 -3.46 -14.89 -0.28
N THR A 39 -2.77 -13.76 -0.08
CA THR A 39 -2.65 -13.11 1.24
C THR A 39 -3.95 -12.48 1.70
N TRP A 40 -4.70 -11.85 0.78
CA TRP A 40 -6.00 -11.25 1.07
C TRP A 40 -7.05 -12.27 1.53
N ILE A 41 -7.13 -13.42 0.85
CA ILE A 41 -8.05 -14.50 1.22
C ILE A 41 -7.54 -15.34 2.40
N GLY A 42 -6.30 -15.12 2.84
CA GLY A 42 -5.75 -15.72 4.06
C GLY A 42 -5.34 -17.19 3.94
N ILE A 43 -5.07 -17.69 2.73
CA ILE A 43 -4.62 -19.08 2.52
C ILE A 43 -3.09 -19.23 2.52
N CYS A 44 -2.36 -18.12 2.41
CA CYS A 44 -0.91 -18.06 2.36
C CYS A 44 -0.45 -16.72 2.98
N ASP A 45 0.62 -16.74 3.79
CA ASP A 45 1.22 -15.52 4.35
C ASP A 45 2.04 -14.72 3.31
N GLY A 46 2.34 -15.31 2.15
CA GLY A 46 3.03 -14.66 1.03
C GLY A 46 4.55 -14.51 1.20
N ASN A 47 5.14 -14.96 2.31
CA ASN A 47 6.56 -14.79 2.58
C ASN A 47 7.48 -15.54 1.59
N MET A 48 8.04 -14.79 0.64
CA MET A 48 8.97 -15.33 -0.35
C MET A 48 10.33 -15.76 0.23
N GLN A 49 10.77 -15.17 1.35
CA GLN A 49 12.06 -15.49 1.97
C GLN A 49 12.02 -16.82 2.74
N GLU A 50 10.93 -17.06 3.46
CA GLU A 50 10.66 -18.34 4.16
C GLU A 50 10.16 -19.44 3.18
N GLY A 51 9.83 -19.01 1.96
CA GLY A 51 9.46 -19.86 0.84
C GLY A 51 8.07 -20.46 1.01
N SER A 52 7.13 -19.71 1.59
CA SER A 52 5.69 -19.99 1.58
C SER A 52 5.04 -19.57 0.27
N PHE A 53 5.61 -18.54 -0.40
CA PHE A 53 5.30 -18.19 -1.79
C PHE A 53 6.54 -18.38 -2.66
N ARG A 54 6.43 -19.26 -3.67
CA ARG A 54 7.54 -19.60 -4.57
C ARG A 54 7.08 -19.43 -6.01
N CYS A 55 8.01 -19.01 -6.87
CA CYS A 55 7.76 -18.92 -8.28
C CYS A 55 9.00 -19.36 -9.05
N ASP A 56 8.79 -20.27 -10.01
CA ASP A 56 9.74 -20.60 -11.04
C ASP A 56 9.28 -19.95 -12.35
N ALA A 57 10.20 -19.36 -13.11
CA ALA A 57 9.89 -18.66 -14.35
C ALA A 57 10.33 -19.48 -15.56
N ASN A 58 9.47 -19.58 -16.56
CA ASN A 58 9.78 -20.24 -17.82
C ASN A 58 9.93 -19.19 -18.92
N VAL A 59 11.12 -19.08 -19.50
CA VAL A 59 11.43 -18.05 -20.49
C VAL A 59 11.82 -18.69 -21.81
N SER A 60 11.26 -18.14 -22.89
CA SER A 60 11.68 -18.42 -24.26
C SER A 60 11.50 -17.17 -25.11
N VAL A 61 12.40 -16.95 -26.07
CA VAL A 61 12.29 -15.88 -27.06
C VAL A 61 11.98 -16.46 -28.44
N ARG A 62 11.35 -15.64 -29.30
CA ARG A 62 11.03 -16.02 -30.68
C ARG A 62 11.10 -14.82 -31.61
N LYS A 63 11.27 -15.07 -32.91
CA LYS A 63 11.10 -14.04 -33.93
C LYS A 63 9.61 -13.71 -34.09
N PRO A 64 9.24 -12.46 -34.43
CA PRO A 64 7.85 -12.11 -34.67
C PRO A 64 7.19 -13.06 -35.70
N GLY A 65 6.02 -13.59 -35.36
CA GLY A 65 5.25 -14.49 -36.23
C GLY A 65 5.66 -15.96 -36.20
N THR A 66 6.69 -16.36 -35.44
CA THR A 66 7.08 -17.77 -35.32
C THR A 66 6.46 -18.45 -34.09
N GLU A 67 6.60 -19.77 -34.00
CA GLU A 67 6.29 -20.53 -32.78
C GLU A 67 7.21 -20.12 -31.62
N LEU A 68 6.83 -20.49 -30.38
CA LEU A 68 7.67 -20.29 -29.21
C LEU A 68 8.96 -21.09 -29.35
N GLY A 69 10.08 -20.50 -28.91
CA GLY A 69 11.38 -21.16 -28.97
C GLY A 69 11.57 -22.21 -27.87
N THR A 70 12.81 -22.67 -27.71
CA THR A 70 13.19 -23.56 -26.62
C THR A 70 13.05 -22.84 -25.28
N ARG A 71 12.42 -23.50 -24.32
CA ARG A 71 12.19 -22.99 -22.95
C ARG A 71 13.40 -23.23 -22.06
N ARG A 72 13.78 -22.22 -21.28
CA ARG A 72 14.66 -22.37 -20.12
C ARG A 72 13.90 -22.01 -18.84
N GLU A 73 14.08 -22.84 -17.82
CA GLU A 73 13.36 -22.77 -16.54
C GLU A 73 14.28 -22.17 -15.48
N ILE A 74 13.95 -20.98 -15.00
CA ILE A 74 14.66 -20.27 -13.94
C ILE A 74 14.04 -20.67 -12.59
N LYS A 75 14.87 -21.19 -11.68
CA LYS A 75 14.44 -21.57 -10.33
C LYS A 75 15.03 -20.67 -9.25
N ASN A 76 14.49 -20.79 -8.04
CA ASN A 76 14.97 -20.14 -6.81
C ASN A 76 14.83 -18.61 -6.84
N LEU A 77 13.69 -18.11 -7.30
CA LEU A 77 13.39 -16.68 -7.35
C LEU A 77 12.71 -16.22 -6.04
N ASN A 78 13.54 -15.77 -5.08
CA ASN A 78 13.09 -15.43 -3.73
C ASN A 78 12.61 -13.97 -3.56
N SER A 79 12.55 -13.19 -4.63
CA SER A 79 11.94 -11.85 -4.62
C SER A 79 11.42 -11.46 -6.00
N PHE A 80 10.42 -10.58 -6.04
CA PHE A 80 9.92 -10.01 -7.31
C PHE A 80 11.00 -9.26 -8.10
N LYS A 81 11.96 -8.64 -7.40
CA LYS A 81 13.09 -7.96 -8.04
C LYS A 81 14.01 -8.96 -8.74
N PHE A 82 14.37 -10.04 -8.05
CA PHE A 82 15.23 -11.09 -8.61
C PHE A 82 14.55 -11.83 -9.74
N MET A 83 13.24 -12.05 -9.63
CA MET A 83 12.42 -12.57 -10.72
C MET A 83 12.58 -11.71 -11.98
N GLN A 84 12.39 -10.39 -11.87
CA GLN A 84 12.56 -9.48 -13.01
C GLN A 84 13.96 -9.56 -13.61
N GLN A 85 14.98 -9.40 -12.78
CA GLN A 85 16.39 -9.39 -13.21
C GLN A 85 16.79 -10.70 -13.89
N ALA A 86 16.36 -11.84 -13.35
CA ALA A 86 16.65 -13.14 -13.92
C ALA A 86 16.00 -13.33 -15.29
N MET A 87 14.73 -12.93 -15.43
CA MET A 87 14.03 -13.00 -16.73
C MET A 87 14.66 -12.06 -17.75
N ASP A 88 14.99 -10.82 -17.37
CA ASP A 88 15.63 -9.85 -18.27
C ASP A 88 17.00 -10.33 -18.75
N TYR A 89 17.82 -10.89 -17.84
CA TYR A 89 19.09 -11.50 -18.19
C TYR A 89 18.90 -12.67 -19.16
N GLU A 90 17.99 -13.58 -18.85
CA GLU A 90 17.75 -14.79 -19.64
C GLU A 90 17.20 -14.46 -21.03
N VAL A 91 16.31 -13.48 -21.15
CA VAL A 91 15.81 -12.99 -22.45
C VAL A 91 16.97 -12.45 -23.29
N ARG A 92 17.80 -11.57 -22.72
CA ARG A 92 18.95 -11.00 -23.44
C ARG A 92 19.92 -12.09 -23.87
N TRP A 93 20.28 -13.00 -22.96
CA TRP A 93 21.18 -14.11 -23.25
C TRP A 93 20.65 -14.99 -24.40
N GLN A 94 19.35 -15.34 -24.39
CA GLN A 94 18.79 -16.16 -25.46
C GLN A 94 18.81 -15.44 -26.82
N ILE A 95 18.58 -14.12 -26.84
CA ILE A 95 18.66 -13.32 -28.06
C ILE A 95 20.09 -13.35 -28.61
N GLU A 96 21.09 -13.05 -27.76
CA GLU A 96 22.51 -13.04 -28.15
C GLU A 96 22.93 -14.41 -28.73
N GLN A 97 22.56 -15.52 -28.07
CA GLN A 97 22.86 -16.85 -28.58
C GLN A 97 22.23 -17.12 -29.96
N ILE A 98 20.98 -16.71 -30.17
CA ILE A 98 20.29 -16.91 -31.46
C ILE A 98 20.90 -16.04 -32.55
N GLU A 99 21.29 -14.80 -32.23
CA GLU A 99 21.92 -13.87 -33.16
C GLU A 99 23.34 -14.31 -33.56
N ASP A 100 24.08 -14.93 -32.64
CA ASP A 100 25.38 -15.55 -32.90
C ASP A 100 25.28 -16.88 -33.67
N GLY A 101 24.06 -17.34 -33.99
CA GLY A 101 23.81 -18.56 -34.76
C GLY A 101 23.84 -19.84 -33.91
N HIS A 102 23.82 -19.72 -32.59
CA HIS A 102 23.70 -20.85 -31.67
C HIS A 102 22.23 -21.27 -31.46
N THR A 103 22.06 -22.50 -31.00
CA THR A 103 20.73 -23.06 -30.67
C THR A 103 20.52 -23.07 -29.15
N ILE A 104 19.35 -22.61 -28.71
CA ILE A 104 18.99 -22.68 -27.28
C ILE A 104 18.69 -24.13 -26.90
N GLN A 105 19.36 -24.60 -25.84
CA GLN A 105 19.10 -25.90 -25.23
C GLN A 105 18.14 -25.77 -24.04
N GLN A 106 17.28 -26.77 -23.86
CA GLN A 106 16.40 -26.82 -22.70
C GLN A 106 17.23 -27.07 -21.44
N ALA A 107 17.14 -26.15 -20.49
CA ALA A 107 17.91 -26.23 -19.25
C ALA A 107 17.12 -25.67 -18.07
N THR A 108 17.49 -26.14 -16.89
CA THR A 108 17.13 -25.50 -15.63
C THR A 108 18.30 -24.65 -15.17
N VAL A 109 18.04 -23.36 -14.95
CA VAL A 109 19.03 -22.37 -14.55
C VAL A 109 18.71 -21.83 -13.16
N LEU A 110 19.75 -21.41 -12.45
CA LEU A 110 19.64 -20.66 -11.21
C LEU A 110 20.09 -19.22 -11.43
N PHE A 111 19.36 -18.29 -10.82
CA PHE A 111 19.77 -16.90 -10.76
C PHE A 111 20.74 -16.69 -9.58
N ASP A 112 21.85 -16.01 -9.86
CA ASP A 112 22.82 -15.56 -8.86
C ASP A 112 22.61 -14.05 -8.61
N PRO A 113 22.05 -13.64 -7.45
CA PRO A 113 21.79 -12.23 -7.16
C PRO A 113 23.05 -11.36 -7.04
N ASP A 114 24.21 -11.94 -6.76
CA ASP A 114 25.46 -11.19 -6.58
C ASP A 114 26.05 -10.79 -7.94
N THR A 115 25.94 -11.67 -8.94
CA THR A 115 26.43 -11.41 -10.30
C THR A 115 25.34 -10.89 -11.25
N GLY A 116 24.07 -11.15 -10.93
CA GLY A 116 22.93 -10.84 -11.80
C GLY A 116 22.79 -11.77 -13.00
N GLU A 117 23.43 -12.95 -12.96
CA GLU A 117 23.50 -13.89 -14.09
C GLU A 117 22.70 -15.17 -13.82
N THR A 118 22.28 -15.86 -14.89
CA THR A 118 21.71 -17.21 -14.81
C THR A 118 22.79 -18.25 -15.13
N ARG A 119 22.93 -19.26 -14.26
CA ARG A 119 23.87 -20.38 -14.45
C ARG A 119 23.12 -21.68 -14.66
N SER A 120 23.52 -22.44 -15.69
CA SER A 120 22.97 -23.78 -15.96
C SER A 120 23.43 -24.75 -14.88
N MET A 121 22.51 -25.42 -14.21
CA MET A 121 22.85 -26.49 -13.26
C MET A 121 22.90 -27.88 -13.90
N ARG A 122 22.07 -28.11 -14.92
CA ARG A 122 21.91 -29.42 -15.56
C ARG A 122 21.33 -29.25 -16.96
N SER A 123 21.94 -29.90 -17.97
CA SER A 123 21.28 -30.16 -19.25
C SER A 123 20.19 -31.21 -19.04
N LYS A 124 18.95 -30.91 -19.42
CA LYS A 124 17.89 -31.92 -19.44
C LYS A 124 18.14 -32.81 -20.66
N GLU A 125 19.06 -33.77 -20.55
CA GLU A 125 19.25 -34.79 -21.60
C GLU A 125 18.08 -35.78 -21.66
N ASP A 126 17.28 -35.90 -20.59
CA ASP A 126 16.03 -36.66 -20.58
C ASP A 126 14.95 -35.94 -19.76
N ALA A 127 13.71 -35.93 -20.25
CA ALA A 127 12.56 -35.60 -19.41
C ALA A 127 12.45 -36.65 -18.31
N ALA A 128 12.45 -36.22 -17.03
CA ALA A 128 12.32 -37.17 -15.93
C ALA A 128 10.98 -37.90 -16.02
N ASP A 129 11.03 -39.23 -16.14
CA ASP A 129 9.82 -40.06 -16.05
C ASP A 129 9.38 -40.13 -14.58
N TYR A 130 8.44 -39.25 -14.22
CA TYR A 130 7.87 -39.18 -12.88
C TYR A 130 6.93 -40.35 -12.56
N ARG A 131 6.59 -41.21 -13.56
CA ARG A 131 5.72 -42.39 -13.40
C ARG A 131 4.44 -42.07 -12.64
N TYR A 132 3.73 -41.00 -13.03
CA TYR A 132 2.46 -40.63 -12.41
C TYR A 132 1.44 -41.78 -12.51
N PHE A 133 0.85 -42.14 -11.38
CA PHE A 133 -0.30 -43.06 -11.29
C PHE A 133 -1.24 -42.58 -10.17
N PRO A 134 -2.54 -42.92 -10.21
CA PRO A 134 -3.47 -42.56 -9.13
C PRO A 134 -3.02 -43.15 -7.80
N ASP A 135 -2.98 -42.33 -6.76
CA ASP A 135 -2.64 -42.76 -5.41
C ASP A 135 -3.70 -43.75 -4.88
N PRO A 136 -3.36 -45.04 -4.64
CA PRO A 136 -4.31 -46.05 -4.19
C PRO A 136 -4.71 -45.88 -2.72
N ASP A 137 -3.93 -45.14 -1.94
CA ASP A 137 -4.17 -44.93 -0.51
C ASP A 137 -5.20 -43.80 -0.27
N LEU A 138 -5.45 -42.96 -1.28
CA LEU A 138 -6.40 -41.86 -1.22
C LEU A 138 -7.65 -42.15 -2.07
N PRO A 139 -8.86 -42.22 -1.46
CA PRO A 139 -10.08 -42.33 -2.23
C PRO A 139 -10.34 -41.04 -3.06
N PRO A 140 -11.05 -41.13 -4.19
CA PRO A 140 -11.40 -39.94 -4.97
C PRO A 140 -12.14 -38.89 -4.15
N LEU A 141 -11.67 -37.64 -4.20
CA LEU A 141 -12.34 -36.51 -3.57
C LEU A 141 -13.53 -36.06 -4.42
N MET A 142 -14.75 -36.25 -3.89
CA MET A 142 -15.98 -35.81 -4.54
C MET A 142 -16.38 -34.43 -4.01
N ILE A 143 -16.33 -33.42 -4.87
CA ILE A 143 -16.74 -32.05 -4.55
C ILE A 143 -18.13 -31.81 -5.12
N ASP A 144 -19.16 -31.84 -4.28
CA ASP A 144 -20.53 -31.60 -4.69
C ASP A 144 -20.83 -30.10 -4.89
N ARG A 145 -21.94 -29.80 -5.58
CA ARG A 145 -22.31 -28.42 -5.92
C ARG A 145 -22.69 -27.60 -4.68
N GLU A 146 -23.28 -28.21 -3.66
CA GLU A 146 -23.68 -27.52 -2.45
C GLU A 146 -22.46 -27.02 -1.67
N TRP A 147 -21.40 -27.84 -1.58
CA TRP A 147 -20.12 -27.43 -1.01
C TRP A 147 -19.54 -26.24 -1.79
N VAL A 148 -19.52 -26.30 -3.12
CA VAL A 148 -19.03 -25.17 -3.95
C VAL A 148 -19.80 -23.88 -3.66
N GLU A 149 -21.14 -23.93 -3.58
CA GLU A 149 -21.95 -22.74 -3.29
C GLU A 149 -21.75 -22.23 -1.87
N ARG A 150 -21.66 -23.12 -0.87
CA ARG A 150 -21.36 -22.73 0.50
C ARG A 150 -20.02 -22.00 0.57
N THR A 151 -18.96 -22.59 0.01
CA THR A 151 -17.64 -21.95 0.00
C THR A 151 -17.66 -20.64 -0.77
N ARG A 152 -18.35 -20.55 -1.91
CA ARG A 152 -18.51 -19.29 -2.66
C ARG A 152 -19.11 -18.17 -1.81
N ASN A 153 -20.12 -18.47 -1.00
CA ASN A 153 -20.79 -17.49 -0.14
C ASN A 153 -19.92 -17.04 1.05
N GLU A 154 -18.93 -17.84 1.44
CA GLU A 154 -17.97 -17.53 2.51
C GLU A 154 -16.74 -16.76 1.98
N MET A 155 -16.54 -16.70 0.67
CA MET A 155 -15.40 -16.00 0.08
C MET A 155 -15.49 -14.49 0.33
N SER A 156 -14.40 -13.91 0.82
CA SER A 156 -14.28 -12.46 0.96
C SER A 156 -14.27 -11.76 -0.39
N GLU A 157 -14.85 -10.55 -0.43
CA GLU A 157 -14.70 -9.62 -1.56
C GLU A 157 -13.21 -9.45 -1.92
N LEU A 158 -12.87 -9.63 -3.19
CA LEU A 158 -11.48 -9.51 -3.66
C LEU A 158 -11.03 -8.04 -3.67
N PRO A 159 -9.72 -7.76 -3.55
CA PRO A 159 -9.22 -6.39 -3.43
C PRO A 159 -9.68 -5.47 -4.57
N ARG A 160 -9.67 -5.98 -5.81
CA ARG A 160 -10.12 -5.20 -6.98
C ARG A 160 -11.61 -4.86 -6.92
N VAL A 161 -12.45 -5.82 -6.53
CA VAL A 161 -13.90 -5.63 -6.40
C VAL A 161 -14.18 -4.60 -5.31
N MET A 162 -13.46 -4.69 -4.19
CA MET A 162 -13.55 -3.72 -3.10
C MET A 162 -13.08 -2.33 -3.52
N ALA A 163 -12.02 -2.22 -4.33
CA ALA A 163 -11.55 -0.94 -4.84
C ALA A 163 -12.60 -0.28 -5.75
N GLU A 164 -13.18 -1.04 -6.67
CA GLU A 164 -14.27 -0.59 -7.54
C GLU A 164 -15.48 -0.14 -6.70
N ARG A 165 -15.83 -0.89 -5.63
CA ARG A 165 -16.86 -0.48 -4.66
C ARG A 165 -16.51 0.85 -4.00
N PHE A 166 -15.28 1.03 -3.50
CA PHE A 166 -14.87 2.29 -2.86
C PHE A 166 -14.94 3.50 -3.81
N VAL A 167 -14.63 3.33 -5.09
CA VAL A 167 -14.82 4.39 -6.09
C VAL A 167 -16.31 4.74 -6.21
N GLN A 168 -17.17 3.73 -6.37
CA GLN A 168 -18.61 3.93 -6.60
C GLN A 168 -19.37 4.43 -5.36
N SER A 169 -19.13 3.83 -4.18
CA SER A 169 -19.87 4.12 -2.96
C SER A 169 -19.33 5.31 -2.16
N HIS A 170 -18.03 5.61 -2.31
CA HIS A 170 -17.35 6.63 -1.52
C HIS A 170 -16.80 7.80 -2.34
N GLY A 171 -16.93 7.75 -3.67
CA GLY A 171 -16.43 8.82 -4.56
C GLY A 171 -14.92 9.00 -4.50
N LEU A 172 -14.18 7.93 -4.16
CA LEU A 172 -12.73 7.94 -4.13
C LEU A 172 -12.16 7.89 -5.55
N SER A 173 -10.92 8.36 -5.71
CA SER A 173 -10.19 8.13 -6.96
C SER A 173 -9.75 6.66 -7.07
N ASP A 174 -9.54 6.16 -8.29
CA ASP A 174 -8.99 4.81 -8.50
C ASP A 174 -7.66 4.62 -7.76
N TYR A 175 -6.85 5.68 -7.70
CA TYR A 175 -5.59 5.68 -6.97
C TYR A 175 -5.81 5.45 -5.47
N ASP A 176 -6.67 6.25 -4.83
CA ASP A 176 -6.93 6.15 -3.39
C ASP A 176 -7.55 4.79 -3.04
N ALA A 177 -8.51 4.32 -3.84
CA ALA A 177 -9.14 3.02 -3.66
C ALA A 177 -8.14 1.86 -3.82
N GLY A 178 -7.25 1.96 -4.80
CA GLY A 178 -6.17 0.99 -5.02
C GLY A 178 -5.19 0.93 -3.85
N GLN A 179 -4.84 2.07 -3.26
CA GLN A 179 -3.96 2.12 -2.07
C GLN A 179 -4.64 1.53 -0.83
N LEU A 180 -5.90 1.89 -0.57
CA LEU A 180 -6.65 1.41 0.60
C LEU A 180 -6.92 -0.10 0.55
N THR A 181 -6.94 -0.69 -0.64
CA THR A 181 -7.15 -2.12 -0.85
C THR A 181 -5.85 -2.89 -1.12
N GLN A 182 -4.69 -2.35 -0.73
CA GLN A 182 -3.43 -3.09 -0.81
C GLN A 182 -3.35 -4.23 0.21
N SER A 183 -3.94 -4.05 1.40
CA SER A 183 -4.07 -5.09 2.40
C SER A 183 -5.48 -5.11 2.99
N LYS A 184 -5.92 -6.31 3.39
CA LYS A 184 -7.26 -6.51 3.95
C LYS A 184 -7.44 -5.74 5.26
N ALA A 185 -6.37 -5.63 6.05
CA ALA A 185 -6.39 -4.90 7.31
C ALA A 185 -6.51 -3.38 7.13
N ILE A 186 -5.80 -2.79 6.15
CA ILE A 186 -5.95 -1.35 5.84
C ILE A 186 -7.37 -1.08 5.34
N ALA A 187 -7.92 -1.94 4.48
CA ALA A 187 -9.28 -1.79 3.98
C ALA A 187 -10.31 -1.86 5.13
N ALA A 188 -10.20 -2.84 6.03
CA ALA A 188 -11.07 -2.97 7.19
C ALA A 188 -10.96 -1.77 8.16
N TYR A 189 -9.74 -1.27 8.38
CA TYR A 189 -9.50 -0.08 9.19
C TYR A 189 -10.17 1.16 8.56
N PHE A 190 -10.04 1.32 7.24
CA PHE A 190 -10.69 2.40 6.50
C PHE A 190 -12.22 2.30 6.58
N GLU A 191 -12.83 1.16 6.29
CA GLU A 191 -14.29 0.99 6.36
C GLU A 191 -14.83 1.31 7.76
N THR A 192 -14.14 0.85 8.80
CA THR A 192 -14.50 1.15 10.20
C THR A 192 -14.40 2.65 10.49
N THR A 193 -13.34 3.30 9.99
CA THR A 193 -13.16 4.76 10.12
C THR A 193 -14.29 5.52 9.43
N VAL A 194 -14.64 5.12 8.20
CA VAL A 194 -15.73 5.73 7.42
C VAL A 194 -17.09 5.51 8.09
N ALA A 195 -17.35 4.32 8.62
CA ALA A 195 -18.57 4.03 9.35
C ALA A 195 -18.75 4.93 10.58
N ALA A 196 -17.64 5.30 11.24
CA ALA A 196 -17.66 6.17 12.42
C ALA A 196 -17.80 7.67 12.09
N CYS A 197 -17.30 8.15 10.94
CA CYS A 197 -17.27 9.58 10.63
C CYS A 197 -18.16 10.03 9.48
N GLY A 198 -18.58 9.13 8.59
CA GLY A 198 -19.33 9.46 7.37
C GLY A 198 -18.56 10.35 6.38
N GLN A 199 -17.23 10.43 6.48
CA GLN A 199 -16.37 11.30 5.65
C GLN A 199 -15.32 10.48 4.89
N PRO A 200 -15.69 9.76 3.81
CA PRO A 200 -14.78 8.82 3.15
C PRO A 200 -13.51 9.45 2.59
N LYS A 201 -13.62 10.63 1.95
CA LYS A 201 -12.45 11.30 1.38
C LYS A 201 -11.47 11.76 2.46
N LEU A 202 -11.98 12.29 3.57
CA LEU A 202 -11.14 12.73 4.67
C LEU A 202 -10.50 11.54 5.38
N ALA A 203 -11.25 10.46 5.61
CA ALA A 203 -10.73 9.20 6.14
C ALA A 203 -9.62 8.61 5.27
N SER A 204 -9.81 8.56 3.95
CA SER A 204 -8.80 8.11 3.00
C SER A 204 -7.49 8.91 3.14
N ASN A 205 -7.58 10.24 3.17
CA ASN A 205 -6.41 11.11 3.33
C ASN A 205 -5.68 10.89 4.67
N TRP A 206 -6.41 10.66 5.76
CA TRP A 206 -5.81 10.44 7.08
C TRP A 206 -5.16 9.05 7.19
N VAL A 207 -5.82 8.01 6.66
CA VAL A 207 -5.29 6.65 6.62
C VAL A 207 -4.00 6.60 5.80
N MET A 208 -4.02 7.09 4.56
CA MET A 208 -2.84 7.06 3.68
C MET A 208 -1.76 8.09 4.07
N GLY A 209 -2.15 9.12 4.82
CA GLY A 209 -1.29 10.26 5.14
C GLY A 209 -0.65 10.17 6.52
N GLU A 210 -1.43 10.30 7.60
CA GLU A 210 -0.90 10.35 8.97
C GLU A 210 -0.64 8.96 9.53
N LEU A 211 -1.63 8.08 9.41
CA LEU A 211 -1.54 6.72 9.93
C LEU A 211 -0.42 5.93 9.23
N SER A 212 -0.42 5.86 7.89
CA SER A 212 0.64 5.17 7.15
C SER A 212 2.04 5.71 7.44
N ARG A 213 2.20 7.02 7.63
CA ARG A 213 3.51 7.61 7.96
C ARG A 213 4.02 7.12 9.32
N ARG A 214 3.14 7.06 10.32
CA ARG A 214 3.48 6.62 11.68
C ARG A 214 3.77 5.13 11.74
N LEU A 215 2.94 4.33 11.07
CA LEU A 215 3.15 2.89 10.91
C LEU A 215 4.49 2.59 10.26
N ASN A 216 4.81 3.26 9.15
CA ASN A 216 6.10 3.09 8.46
C ASN A 216 7.29 3.56 9.31
N ALA A 217 7.14 4.63 10.09
CA ALA A 217 8.22 5.13 10.95
C ALA A 217 8.56 4.18 12.11
N GLU A 218 7.59 3.39 12.55
CA GLU A 218 7.75 2.41 13.65
C GLU A 218 7.85 0.96 13.17
N ASP A 219 7.87 0.74 11.84
CA ASP A 219 7.83 -0.58 11.21
C ASP A 219 6.68 -1.47 11.73
N LYS A 220 5.51 -0.85 11.87
CA LYS A 220 4.29 -1.46 12.42
C LYS A 220 3.25 -1.70 11.34
N THR A 221 2.48 -2.76 11.49
CA THR A 221 1.28 -2.98 10.67
C THR A 221 0.06 -2.31 11.30
N VAL A 222 -1.00 -2.09 10.52
CA VAL A 222 -2.20 -1.36 10.97
C VAL A 222 -2.93 -2.09 12.11
N GLU A 223 -2.83 -3.41 12.15
CA GLU A 223 -3.35 -4.26 13.23
C GLU A 223 -2.69 -3.96 14.57
N SER A 224 -1.45 -3.46 14.54
CA SER A 224 -0.67 -3.05 15.72
C SER A 224 -0.72 -1.54 15.99
N SER A 225 -1.63 -0.82 15.33
CA SER A 225 -1.75 0.63 15.49
C SER A 225 -2.16 1.00 16.92
N SER A 226 -1.49 2.01 17.49
CA SER A 226 -1.88 2.61 18.78
C SER A 226 -3.23 3.35 18.70
N VAL A 227 -3.67 3.72 17.50
CA VAL A 227 -4.91 4.47 17.28
C VAL A 227 -5.92 3.57 16.56
N SER A 228 -7.02 3.26 17.23
CA SER A 228 -8.10 2.47 16.63
C SER A 228 -8.82 3.24 15.52
N ALA A 229 -9.40 2.51 14.57
CA ALA A 229 -10.20 3.10 13.49
C ALA A 229 -11.38 3.93 14.01
N ALA A 230 -11.99 3.53 15.13
CA ALA A 230 -13.08 4.26 15.77
C ALA A 230 -12.60 5.62 16.34
N GLN A 231 -11.43 5.65 16.99
CA GLN A 231 -10.83 6.90 17.48
C GLN A 231 -10.47 7.84 16.32
N LEU A 232 -9.90 7.31 15.23
CA LEU A 232 -9.62 8.12 14.05
C LEU A 232 -10.93 8.65 13.43
N GLY A 233 -11.97 7.83 13.36
CA GLY A 233 -13.30 8.25 12.91
C GLY A 233 -13.85 9.41 13.73
N LEU A 234 -13.81 9.31 15.06
CA LEU A 234 -14.26 10.38 15.95
C LEU A 234 -13.42 11.66 15.78
N LEU A 235 -12.09 11.53 15.65
CA LEU A 235 -11.22 12.66 15.36
C LEU A 235 -11.61 13.36 14.05
N ILE A 236 -11.90 12.59 13.01
CA ILE A 236 -12.34 13.11 11.70
C ILE A 236 -13.70 13.80 11.82
N THR A 237 -14.63 13.26 12.61
CA THR A 237 -15.92 13.91 12.89
C THR A 237 -15.71 15.30 13.48
N ARG A 238 -14.76 15.46 14.41
CA ARG A 238 -14.40 16.76 15.01
C ARG A 238 -13.71 17.72 14.05
N ILE A 239 -13.10 17.22 12.98
CA ILE A 239 -12.61 18.07 11.89
C ILE A 239 -13.79 18.52 11.03
N ALA A 240 -14.71 17.61 10.70
CA ALA A 240 -15.84 17.87 9.83
C ALA A 240 -16.86 18.84 10.43
N ASP A 241 -17.09 18.78 11.75
CA ASP A 241 -17.98 19.70 12.46
C ASP A 241 -17.33 21.06 12.80
N GLY A 242 -16.04 21.24 12.49
CA GLY A 242 -15.30 22.47 12.74
C GLY A 242 -14.83 22.67 14.18
N THR A 243 -14.96 21.66 15.05
CA THR A 243 -14.39 21.67 16.40
C THR A 243 -12.86 21.72 16.36
N LEU A 244 -12.25 21.05 15.38
CA LEU A 244 -10.81 21.01 15.18
C LEU A 244 -10.41 21.49 13.78
N SER A 245 -9.26 22.16 13.71
CA SER A 245 -8.55 22.32 12.45
C SER A 245 -7.73 21.07 12.15
N ASN A 246 -7.32 20.86 10.89
CA ASN A 246 -6.42 19.76 10.55
C ASN A 246 -5.10 19.80 11.35
N ASN A 247 -4.65 20.98 11.75
CA ASN A 247 -3.41 21.13 12.52
C ASN A 247 -3.60 20.71 13.98
N THR A 248 -4.71 21.12 14.62
CA THR A 248 -5.00 20.71 16.00
C THR A 248 -5.39 19.23 16.08
N ALA A 249 -6.05 18.70 15.04
CA ALA A 249 -6.33 17.28 14.95
C ALA A 249 -5.06 16.40 14.94
N ARG A 250 -3.98 16.84 14.28
CA ARG A 250 -2.69 16.12 14.34
C ARG A 250 -2.13 16.08 15.76
N GLN A 251 -2.29 17.14 16.54
CA GLN A 251 -1.85 17.15 17.94
C GLN A 251 -2.67 16.17 18.81
N VAL A 252 -3.97 16.03 18.55
CA VAL A 252 -4.81 15.01 19.23
C VAL A 252 -4.41 13.62 18.77
N PHE A 253 -4.20 13.41 17.47
CA PHE A 253 -3.73 12.15 16.92
C PHE A 253 -2.40 11.72 17.56
N ASP A 254 -1.45 12.65 17.70
CA ASP A 254 -0.16 12.41 18.34
C ASP A 254 -0.32 11.95 19.79
N ALA A 255 -1.23 12.58 20.55
CA ALA A 255 -1.51 12.21 21.93
C ALA A 255 -2.19 10.84 22.06
N LEU A 256 -3.08 10.49 21.13
CA LEU A 256 -3.65 9.14 21.05
C LEU A 256 -2.55 8.12 20.73
N TRP A 257 -1.66 8.46 19.80
CA TRP A 257 -0.58 7.59 19.35
C TRP A 257 0.44 7.29 20.45
N THR A 258 0.81 8.30 21.24
CA THR A 258 1.76 8.18 22.37
C THR A 258 1.13 7.58 23.62
N GLY A 259 -0.20 7.43 23.66
CA GLY A 259 -0.91 6.89 24.81
C GLY A 259 -1.13 7.90 25.95
N GLU A 260 -1.07 9.21 25.67
CA GLU A 260 -1.39 10.26 26.66
C GLU A 260 -2.88 10.23 27.07
N GLY A 261 -3.74 9.65 26.23
CA GLY A 261 -5.15 9.41 26.51
C GLY A 261 -5.80 8.54 25.45
N GLN A 262 -7.00 8.04 25.72
CA GLN A 262 -7.77 7.19 24.80
C GLN A 262 -9.03 7.87 24.26
N ASP A 263 -9.53 8.89 24.95
CA ASP A 263 -10.74 9.61 24.56
C ASP A 263 -10.37 10.87 23.76
N VAL A 264 -10.91 10.96 22.54
CA VAL A 264 -10.64 12.06 21.61
C VAL A 264 -11.13 13.39 22.18
N ASP A 265 -12.35 13.44 22.70
CA ASP A 265 -12.97 14.68 23.16
C ASP A 265 -12.32 15.18 24.46
N ALA A 266 -11.98 14.25 25.36
CA ALA A 266 -11.21 14.59 26.56
C ALA A 266 -9.84 15.18 26.23
N LEU A 267 -9.13 14.62 25.23
CA LEU A 267 -7.85 15.16 24.78
C LEU A 267 -7.98 16.55 24.15
N ILE A 268 -9.07 16.79 23.39
CA ILE A 268 -9.37 18.12 22.83
C ILE A 268 -9.56 19.14 23.96
N ASP A 269 -10.33 18.79 24.98
CA ASP A 269 -10.64 19.69 26.10
C ASP A 269 -9.42 19.96 26.97
N VAL A 270 -8.70 18.91 27.39
CA VAL A 270 -7.51 19.03 28.26
C VAL A 270 -6.40 19.85 27.59
N LYS A 271 -6.21 19.69 26.28
CA LYS A 271 -5.21 20.47 25.52
C LYS A 271 -5.76 21.81 25.01
N GLY A 272 -7.05 22.08 25.24
CA GLY A 272 -7.74 23.28 24.80
C GLY A 272 -7.67 23.49 23.28
N LEU A 273 -7.77 22.43 22.49
CA LEU A 273 -7.47 22.43 21.05
C LEU A 273 -8.64 22.83 20.14
N LYS A 274 -9.78 23.20 20.73
CA LYS A 274 -10.95 23.68 20.00
C LYS A 274 -10.59 24.86 19.10
N GLN A 275 -11.15 24.85 17.91
CA GLN A 275 -10.97 25.91 16.93
C GLN A 275 -11.53 27.23 17.47
N MET A 276 -10.76 28.30 17.28
CA MET A 276 -11.16 29.64 17.68
C MET A 276 -12.08 30.21 16.59
N ASN A 277 -13.38 30.19 16.86
CA ASN A 277 -14.41 30.69 15.95
C ASN A 277 -14.94 32.09 16.35
N ASP A 278 -14.49 32.65 17.49
CA ASP A 278 -14.84 34.01 17.91
C ASP A 278 -14.04 35.03 17.08
N SER A 279 -14.74 35.74 16.20
CA SER A 279 -14.16 36.78 15.35
C SER A 279 -13.55 37.95 16.13
N GLY A 280 -14.08 38.27 17.32
CA GLY A 280 -13.60 39.39 18.14
C GLY A 280 -12.25 39.08 18.81
N GLU A 281 -12.10 37.87 19.35
CA GLU A 281 -10.82 37.42 19.90
C GLU A 281 -9.75 37.32 18.80
N LEU A 282 -10.13 36.78 17.63
CA LEU A 282 -9.23 36.66 16.49
C LEU A 282 -8.80 38.03 15.94
N GLU A 283 -9.72 39.00 15.84
CA GLU A 283 -9.41 40.37 15.43
C GLU A 283 -8.37 41.01 16.34
N ARG A 284 -8.52 40.86 17.66
CA ARG A 284 -7.58 41.41 18.64
C ARG A 284 -6.19 40.79 18.51
N ILE A 285 -6.10 39.47 18.37
CA ILE A 285 -4.82 38.79 18.17
C ILE A 285 -4.15 39.25 16.87
N ILE A 286 -4.92 39.46 15.80
CA ILE A 286 -4.39 39.98 14.54
C ILE A 286 -3.89 41.42 14.71
N ASP A 287 -4.59 42.28 15.45
CA ASP A 287 -4.12 43.63 15.75
C ASP A 287 -2.79 43.62 16.51
N ASP A 288 -2.65 42.75 17.52
CA ASP A 288 -1.41 42.58 18.26
C ASP A 288 -0.26 42.08 17.35
N VAL A 289 -0.54 41.14 16.45
CA VAL A 289 0.43 40.62 15.48
C VAL A 289 0.86 41.71 14.49
N LEU A 290 -0.07 42.52 13.99
CA LEU A 290 0.23 43.63 13.10
C LEU A 290 1.08 44.70 13.80
N ALA A 291 0.74 45.05 15.04
CA ALA A 291 1.51 45.99 15.85
C ALA A 291 2.94 45.49 16.14
N ALA A 292 3.09 44.21 16.47
CA ALA A 292 4.39 43.60 16.75
C ALA A 292 5.26 43.40 15.48
N ASN A 293 4.68 43.48 14.28
CA ASN A 293 5.35 43.22 13.02
C ASN A 293 5.25 44.41 12.04
N ALA A 294 5.36 45.63 12.55
CA ALA A 294 5.23 46.88 11.76
C ALA A 294 6.07 46.90 10.47
N LYS A 295 7.29 46.36 10.51
CA LYS A 295 8.17 46.27 9.32
C LYS A 295 7.56 45.41 8.20
N ASN A 296 6.94 44.28 8.54
CA ASN A 296 6.29 43.41 7.55
C ASN A 296 5.05 44.09 6.97
N VAL A 297 4.33 44.90 7.76
CA VAL A 297 3.18 45.68 7.30
C VAL A 297 3.59 46.72 6.26
N GLU A 298 4.70 47.43 6.48
CA GLU A 298 5.25 48.39 5.52
C GLU A 298 5.70 47.71 4.22
N GLU A 299 6.38 46.56 4.32
CA GLU A 299 6.81 45.79 3.15
C GLU A 299 5.64 45.28 2.30
N ILE A 300 4.52 44.88 2.92
CA ILE A 300 3.31 44.46 2.20
C ILE A 300 2.67 45.64 1.48
N ARG A 301 2.59 46.82 2.12
CA ARG A 301 2.09 48.04 1.50
C ARG A 301 2.97 48.50 0.32
N ALA A 302 4.25 48.17 0.34
CA ALA A 302 5.19 48.37 -0.76
C ALA A 302 5.11 47.29 -1.87
N GLY A 303 4.21 46.30 -1.74
CA GLY A 303 3.94 45.28 -2.76
C GLY A 303 4.66 43.94 -2.56
N ASN A 304 5.35 43.72 -1.43
CA ASN A 304 6.03 42.45 -1.17
C ASN A 304 5.06 41.37 -0.63
N THR A 305 4.55 40.53 -1.53
CA THR A 305 3.63 39.44 -1.20
C THR A 305 4.22 38.35 -0.29
N LYS A 306 5.56 38.22 -0.18
CA LYS A 306 6.18 37.25 0.73
C LYS A 306 6.00 37.61 2.21
N ALA A 307 5.97 38.90 2.53
CA ALA A 307 5.76 39.38 3.90
C ALA A 307 4.35 39.05 4.42
N PHE A 308 3.36 38.91 3.53
CA PHE A 308 2.01 38.52 3.89
C PHE A 308 1.95 37.07 4.43
N ASN A 309 2.61 36.11 3.76
CA ASN A 309 2.68 34.74 4.24
C ASN A 309 3.38 34.62 5.60
N ALA A 310 4.37 35.48 5.86
CA ALA A 310 5.04 35.54 7.16
C ALA A 310 4.07 36.01 8.27
N LEU A 311 3.23 37.02 8.01
CA LEU A 311 2.19 37.47 8.95
C LEU A 311 1.13 36.40 9.22
N VAL A 312 0.70 35.67 8.18
CA VAL A 312 -0.21 34.51 8.35
C VAL A 312 0.44 33.48 9.29
N GLY A 313 1.73 33.17 9.09
CA GLY A 313 2.48 32.29 9.98
C GLY A 313 2.55 32.78 11.44
N GLN A 314 2.78 34.08 11.65
CA GLN A 314 2.81 34.68 12.99
C GLN A 314 1.42 34.67 13.66
N ALA A 315 0.35 34.97 12.92
CA ALA A 315 -1.02 34.90 13.42
C ALA A 315 -1.42 33.46 13.79
N MET A 316 -1.06 32.48 12.95
CA MET A 316 -1.27 31.07 13.26
C MET A 316 -0.47 30.64 14.51
N LYS A 317 0.75 31.15 14.69
CA LYS A 317 1.56 30.89 15.89
C LYS A 317 0.94 31.52 17.15
N ALA A 318 0.49 32.78 17.07
CA ALA A 318 -0.14 33.49 18.17
C ALA A 318 -1.44 32.81 18.63
N THR A 319 -2.21 32.28 17.68
CA THR A 319 -3.44 31.50 17.95
C THR A 319 -3.16 30.04 18.32
N LYS A 320 -1.89 29.62 18.44
CA LYS A 320 -1.45 28.23 18.67
C LYS A 320 -2.06 27.22 17.67
N GLY A 321 -2.29 27.67 16.45
CA GLY A 321 -2.88 26.86 15.37
C GLY A 321 -4.39 26.66 15.47
N LYS A 322 -5.08 27.35 16.38
CA LYS A 322 -6.53 27.23 16.60
C LYS A 322 -7.37 28.07 15.66
N ALA A 323 -6.82 29.12 15.06
CA ALA A 323 -7.58 29.94 14.12
C ALA A 323 -7.72 29.26 12.76
N ASN A 324 -8.84 29.49 12.08
CA ASN A 324 -9.04 29.01 10.71
C ASN A 324 -8.13 29.82 9.75
N PRO A 325 -7.23 29.16 8.98
CA PRO A 325 -6.34 29.86 8.06
C PRO A 325 -7.07 30.75 7.04
N ALA A 326 -8.27 30.36 6.57
CA ALA A 326 -9.05 31.16 5.65
C ALA A 326 -9.53 32.47 6.30
N GLN A 327 -10.07 32.37 7.53
CA GLN A 327 -10.51 33.54 8.30
C GLN A 327 -9.34 34.46 8.65
N VAL A 328 -8.18 33.90 9.04
CA VAL A 328 -6.95 34.69 9.28
C VAL A 328 -6.52 35.44 8.03
N ASN A 329 -6.53 34.77 6.87
CA ASN A 329 -6.19 35.40 5.59
C ASN A 329 -7.15 36.54 5.23
N GLU A 330 -8.46 36.33 5.38
CA GLU A 330 -9.48 37.35 5.09
C GLU A 330 -9.34 38.56 6.02
N LEU A 331 -9.18 38.33 7.32
CA LEU A 331 -9.02 39.39 8.31
C LEU A 331 -7.74 40.19 8.12
N LEU A 332 -6.62 39.53 7.82
CA LEU A 332 -5.36 40.20 7.50
C LEU A 332 -5.49 41.06 6.25
N LYS A 333 -6.11 40.55 5.17
CA LYS A 333 -6.38 41.35 3.96
C LYS A 333 -7.24 42.57 4.29
N LYS A 334 -8.35 42.36 5.00
CA LYS A 334 -9.28 43.44 5.39
C LYS A 334 -8.60 44.54 6.22
N LYS A 335 -7.68 44.19 7.12
CA LYS A 335 -6.96 45.18 7.95
C LYS A 335 -5.78 45.84 7.23
N LEU A 336 -5.20 45.19 6.23
CA LEU A 336 -4.05 45.71 5.47
C LEU A 336 -4.44 46.55 4.26
N GLY A 337 -5.68 46.46 3.79
CA GLY A 337 -6.23 47.22 2.66
C GLY A 337 -6.37 46.37 1.41
#